data_AF-A0A955I3D7-F1
#
_entry.id   AF-A0A955I3D7-F1
#
_cell.length_a   1.000
_cell.length_b   1.000
_cell.length_c   1.000
_cell.angle_alpha   90.00
_cell.angle_beta   90.00
_cell.angle_gamma   90.00
#
_symmetry.space_group_name_H-M   'P 1'
#
loop_
_entity.id
_entity.type
_entity.pdbx_description
1 polymer ?
#
loop_
_entity_poly.entity_id
_entity_poly.type
_entity_poly.pdbx_seq_one_letter_code
_entity_poly.pdbx_strand_id
1 'polypeptide(L)' 'MNTKPNLKRILCYGDSYTWGYIPSSGHERFPADTRRTGILQQKLGDNYEVIEEGLNSRTLNSDDQRERKEKKEGMAQPT' A
#
# COMPACT_ATOMS: atom_id res chain seq x y z
N MET A 1 -4.14 16.08 16.51
CA MET A 1 -3.35 15.36 15.47
C MET A 1 -1.88 15.77 15.67
N ASN A 2 -0.98 14.82 15.91
CA ASN A 2 0.46 15.10 16.04
C ASN A 2 1.06 15.34 14.65
N THR A 3 0.92 16.56 14.14
CA THR A 3 1.53 16.96 12.87
C THR A 3 2.68 17.90 13.12
N LYS A 4 3.81 17.68 12.46
CA LYS A 4 4.94 18.60 12.49
C LYS A 4 4.58 19.79 11.57
N PRO A 5 4.31 20.99 12.11
CA PRO A 5 3.67 22.08 11.36
C PRO A 5 4.53 22.64 10.20
N ASN A 6 5.84 22.40 10.22
CA ASN A 6 6.77 22.91 9.23
C ASN A 6 7.08 21.92 8.10
N LEU A 7 6.56 20.69 8.15
CA LEU A 7 6.81 19.68 7.11
C LEU A 7 5.83 19.83 5.95
N LYS A 8 6.36 19.68 4.73
CA LYS A 8 5.53 19.50 3.55
C LYS A 8 5.05 18.05 3.49
N ARG A 9 3.73 17.86 3.51
CA ARG A 9 3.12 16.52 3.53
C ARG A 9 2.71 16.10 2.13
N ILE A 10 3.07 14.88 1.74
CA ILE A 10 2.74 14.30 0.43
C ILE A 10 1.98 13.01 0.65
N LEU A 11 0.73 12.99 0.18
CA LEU A 11 -0.08 11.78 0.20
C LEU A 11 0.19 10.96 -1.07
N CYS A 12 0.66 9.73 -0.90
CA CYS A 12 0.74 8.74 -1.95
C CYS A 12 -0.49 7.81 -1.85
N TYR A 13 -1.53 8.12 -2.63
CA TYR A 13 -2.76 7.34 -2.69
C TYR A 13 -2.75 6.41 -3.90
N GLY A 14 -2.87 5.10 -3.67
CA GLY A 14 -2.80 4.14 -4.78
C GLY A 14 -3.13 2.70 -4.43
N ASP A 15 -2.67 1.80 -5.30
CA ASP A 15 -2.96 0.37 -5.28
C ASP A 15 -1.80 -0.47 -4.70
N SER A 16 -1.66 -1.71 -5.15
CA SER A 16 -0.59 -2.63 -4.75
C SER A 16 0.82 -2.14 -5.08
N TYR A 17 0.99 -1.27 -6.08
CA TYR A 17 2.29 -0.64 -6.36
C TYR A 17 2.67 0.38 -5.28
N THR A 18 1.68 1.07 -4.72
CA THR A 18 1.88 2.03 -3.63
C THR A 18 2.01 1.30 -2.30
N TRP A 19 1.21 0.26 -2.07
CA TRP A 19 1.35 -0.60 -0.91
C TRP A 19 2.72 -1.28 -0.90
N GLY A 20 3.22 -1.71 -2.05
CA GLY A 20 4.51 -2.39 -2.19
C GLY A 20 4.37 -3.90 -2.12
N TYR A 21 3.45 -4.47 -2.91
CA TYR A 21 3.24 -5.90 -3.00
C TYR A 21 4.42 -6.61 -3.68
N ILE A 22 4.90 -7.70 -3.09
CA ILE A 22 5.95 -8.53 -3.68
C ILE A 22 5.29 -9.60 -4.58
N PRO A 23 5.56 -9.62 -5.90
CA PRO A 23 5.00 -10.63 -6.80
C PRO A 23 5.31 -12.06 -6.35
N SER A 24 4.35 -12.97 -6.49
CA SER A 24 4.50 -14.41 -6.17
C SER A 24 4.85 -14.75 -4.71
N SER A 25 4.84 -13.77 -3.81
CA SER A 25 5.17 -13.98 -2.38
C SER A 25 4.03 -14.57 -1.54
N GLY A 26 2.80 -14.60 -2.07
CA GLY A 26 1.64 -15.01 -1.28
C GLY A 26 1.21 -13.97 -0.24
N HIS A 27 1.25 -12.68 -0.60
CA HIS A 27 0.80 -11.53 0.22
C HIS A 27 1.84 -10.89 1.14
N GLU A 28 3.09 -10.81 0.70
CA GLU A 28 4.13 -10.05 1.40
C GLU A 28 4.28 -8.63 0.88
N ARG A 29 4.83 -7.77 1.75
CA ARG A 29 5.06 -6.35 1.52
C ARG A 29 6.55 -6.05 1.50
N PHE A 30 7.01 -5.22 0.56
CA PHE A 30 8.36 -4.68 0.59
C PHE A 30 8.63 -3.93 1.91
N PRO A 31 9.85 -4.03 2.46
CA PRO A 31 10.30 -3.19 3.57
C PRO A 31 10.13 -1.69 3.28
N ALA A 32 10.03 -0.89 4.33
CA ALA A 32 9.70 0.54 4.22
C ALA A 32 10.63 1.30 3.29
N ASP A 33 11.94 1.09 3.41
CA ASP A 33 13.00 1.69 2.62
C ASP A 33 13.08 1.23 1.16
N THR A 34 12.45 0.11 0.84
CA THR A 34 12.47 -0.51 -0.50
C THR A 34 11.23 -0.17 -1.31
N ARG A 35 10.12 0.15 -0.65
CA ARG A 35 8.90 0.65 -1.30
C ARG A 35 9.20 1.94 -2.06
N ARG A 36 8.47 2.17 -3.16
CA ARG A 36 8.58 3.43 -3.93
C ARG A 36 8.39 4.67 -3.05
N THR A 37 7.47 4.61 -2.11
CA THR A 37 7.16 5.68 -1.15
C THR A 37 8.28 5.91 -0.12
N GLY A 38 8.95 4.85 0.35
CA GLY A 38 10.13 5.00 1.19
C GLY A 38 11.34 5.56 0.46
N ILE A 39 11.58 5.13 -0.78
CA ILE A 39 12.61 5.71 -1.65
C ILE A 39 12.31 7.19 -1.90
N LEU A 40 11.03 7.55 -2.11
CA LEU A 40 10.61 8.95 -2.23
C LEU A 40 10.90 9.74 -0.96
N GLN A 41 10.56 9.22 0.23
CA GLN A 41 10.86 9.86 1.52
C GLN A 41 12.36 10.09 1.71
N GLN A 42 13.20 9.11 1.38
CA GLN A 42 14.65 9.23 1.46
C GLN A 42 15.20 10.30 0.52
N LYS A 43 14.67 10.38 -0.71
CA LYS A 43 15.09 11.39 -1.69
C LYS A 43 14.67 12.82 -1.31
N LEU A 44 13.52 12.98 -0.67
CA LEU A 44 13.00 14.28 -0.24
C LEU A 44 13.64 14.79 1.06
N GLY A 45 14.04 13.87 1.95
CA GLY A 45 14.66 14.18 3.23
C GLY A 45 13.68 14.74 4.26
N ASP A 46 14.26 15.29 5.34
CA ASP A 46 13.53 15.56 6.60
C ASP A 46 12.57 16.74 6.55
N ASN A 47 12.57 17.52 5.47
CA ASN A 47 11.62 18.63 5.26
C ASN A 47 10.24 18.15 4.74
N TYR A 48 10.11 16.85 4.47
CA TYR A 48 8.91 16.24 3.92
C TYR A 48 8.44 15.06 4.76
N GLU A 49 7.13 14.83 4.72
CA GLU A 49 6.47 13.64 5.27
C GLU A 49 5.66 12.96 4.16
N VAL A 50 6.06 11.75 3.78
CA VAL A 50 5.31 10.91 2.84
C VAL A 50 4.30 10.07 3.63
N ILE A 51 3.02 10.21 3.29
CA ILE A 51 1.91 9.44 3.86
C ILE A 51 1.53 8.37 2.85
N GLU A 52 1.56 7.10 3.27
CA GLU A 52 1.31 5.96 2.39
C GLU A 52 -0.13 5.46 2.52
N GLU A 53 -0.96 5.72 1.51
CA GLU A 53 -2.33 5.20 1.41
C GLU A 53 -2.43 4.23 0.23
N GLY A 54 -1.68 3.13 0.29
CA GLY A 54 -1.73 2.04 -0.68
C GLY A 54 -2.69 0.94 -0.26
N LEU A 55 -3.63 0.55 -1.13
CA LEU A 55 -4.56 -0.55 -0.90
C LEU A 55 -4.51 -1.53 -2.08
N ASN A 56 -4.11 -2.78 -1.81
CA ASN A 56 -4.08 -3.83 -2.84
C ASN A 56 -5.43 -3.93 -3.57
N SER A 57 -5.37 -3.95 -4.90
CA SER A 57 -6.55 -4.01 -5.79
C SER A 57 -7.49 -2.80 -5.76
N ARG A 58 -7.08 -1.66 -5.20
CA ARG A 58 -7.86 -0.42 -5.28
C ARG A 58 -8.11 -0.02 -6.75
N THR A 59 -9.34 0.40 -7.03
CA THR A 59 -9.74 1.01 -8.31
C THR A 59 -10.07 2.50 -8.11
N LEU A 60 -10.14 3.26 -9.21
CA LEU A 60 -10.50 4.69 -9.20
C LEU A 60 -11.95 4.92 -8.75
N ASN A 61 -12.86 4.16 -9.34
CA ASN A 61 -14.27 4.02 -8.97
C ASN A 61 -14.64 2.54 -9.16
N SER A 62 -15.65 2.04 -8.45
CA SER A 62 -16.05 0.64 -8.50
C SER A 62 -17.57 0.54 -8.47
N ASP A 63 -18.17 0.27 -9.64
CA ASP A 63 -19.54 -0.27 -9.76
C ASP A 63 -19.47 -1.79 -9.82
N ASP A 64 -18.75 -2.43 -8.89
CA ASP A 64 -18.52 -3.87 -8.97
C ASP A 64 -19.81 -4.65 -8.71
N GLN A 65 -20.41 -5.17 -9.78
CA GLN A 65 -21.62 -6.02 -9.79
C GLN A 65 -21.29 -7.50 -9.53
N ARG A 66 -20.01 -7.86 -9.29
CA ARG A 66 -19.63 -9.24 -9.02
C ARG A 66 -20.24 -9.71 -7.69
N GLU A 67 -20.89 -10.88 -7.71
CA GLU A 67 -21.35 -11.53 -6.48
C GLU A 67 -20.18 -11.68 -5.51
N ARG A 68 -20.38 -11.18 -4.29
CA ARG A 68 -19.37 -11.23 -3.22
C ARG A 68 -19.09 -12.69 -2.90
N LYS A 69 -18.03 -13.26 -3.49
CA LYS A 69 -17.55 -14.58 -3.07
C LYS A 69 -17.05 -14.44 -1.64
N GLU A 70 -17.84 -14.96 -0.69
CA GLU A 70 -17.40 -15.16 0.68
C GLU A 70 -16.07 -15.92 0.65
N LYS A 71 -15.06 -15.39 1.34
CA LYS A 71 -13.79 -16.09 1.51
C LYS A 71 -14.11 -17.39 2.26
N LYS A 72 -14.05 -18.53 1.58
CA LYS A 72 -13.93 -19.81 2.28
C LYS A 72 -12.58 -19.79 2.98
N GLU A 73 -12.60 -19.66 4.29
CA GLU A 73 -11.47 -19.93 5.17
C GLU A 73 -10.94 -21.34 4.88
N GLY A 74 -9.61 -21.46 4.77
CA GLY A 74 -8.89 -22.72 4.90
C GLY A 74 -9.10 -23.75 3.77
N MET A 75 -8.35 -23.60 2.66
CA MET A 75 -7.80 -24.79 2.01
C MET A 75 -6.33 -24.89 2.41
N ALA A 76 -6.08 -25.60 3.52
CA ALA A 76 -4.81 -26.28 3.68
C ALA A 76 -4.66 -27.22 2.47
N GLN A 77 -3.61 -27.02 1.68
CA GLN A 77 -3.22 -27.96 0.64
C GLN A 77 -2.68 -29.21 1.37
N PRO A 78 -3.28 -30.40 1.23
CA PRO A 78 -2.68 -31.60 1.80
C PRO A 78 -1.42 -31.95 1.01
N THR A 79 -0.38 -32.35 1.75
CA THR A 79 0.79 -33.08 1.25
C THR A 79 0.40 -34.41 0.64
#